data_AF-A0A3C0GHA1-F1
#
_entry.id   AF-A0A3C0GHA1-F1
#
_cell.length_a   1.000
_cell.length_b   1.000
_cell.length_c   1.000
_cell.angle_alpha   90.00
_cell.angle_beta   90.00
_cell.angle_gamma   90.00
#
_symmetry.space_group_name_H-M   'P 1'
#
loop_
_entity.id
_entity.type
_entity.pdbx_description
1 polymer ?
#
loop_
_entity_poly.entity_id
_entity_poly.type
_entity_poly.pdbx_seq_one_letter_code
_entity_poly.pdbx_strand_id
1 'polypeptide(L)' 'MESIEIELQPQAIRLLYTAVCDAIQHWPGSPARPAQEQIDLHAMKSVLFAMMLELQFEEQ' A
#
# COMPACT_ATOMS: atom_id res chain seq x y z
N MET A 1 0.28 -3.18 -21.19
CA MET A 1 -0.10 -2.97 -19.78
C MET A 1 -0.35 -1.48 -19.65
N GLU A 2 -1.61 -1.08 -19.49
CA GLU A 2 -1.98 0.33 -19.40
C GLU A 2 -1.73 0.78 -17.96
N SER A 3 -0.86 1.77 -17.79
CA SER A 3 -0.63 2.42 -16.49
C SER A 3 -1.49 3.67 -16.39
N ILE A 4 -2.13 3.86 -15.24
CA ILE A 4 -2.87 5.07 -14.92
C ILE A 4 -2.04 5.83 -13.89
N GLU A 5 -1.79 7.11 -14.16
CA GLU A 5 -1.15 8.03 -13.22
C GLU A 5 -2.22 8.69 -12.35
N ILE A 6 -1.95 8.75 -11.05
CA ILE A 6 -2.81 9.44 -10.07
C ILE A 6 -1.94 10.34 -9.20
N GLU A 7 -2.46 11.52 -8.87
CA GLU A 7 -1.86 12.43 -7.91
C GLU A 7 -2.51 12.22 -6.54
N LEU A 8 -1.70 12.08 -5.50
CA LEU A 8 -2.16 11.86 -4.13
C LEU A 8 -1.54 12.90 -3.20
N GLN A 9 -2.35 13.41 -2.28
CA GLN A 9 -1.83 14.21 -1.18
C GLN A 9 -1.02 13.34 -0.21
N PRO A 10 0.00 13.89 0.49
CA PRO A 10 0.81 13.15 1.45
C PRO A 10 -0.01 12.41 2.52
N GLN A 11 -1.11 13.02 2.97
CA GLN A 11 -2.04 12.42 3.94
C GLN A 11 -2.76 11.19 3.36
N ALA A 12 -3.09 11.20 2.06
CA ALA A 12 -3.71 10.06 1.40
C ALA A 12 -2.74 8.88 1.30
N ILE A 13 -1.45 9.14 1.02
CA ILE A 13 -0.41 8.08 0.99
C ILE A 13 -0.26 7.44 2.38
N ARG A 14 -0.21 8.26 3.44
CA ARG A 14 -0.17 7.77 4.83
C ARG A 14 -1.41 6.92 5.18
N LEU A 15 -2.60 7.39 4.80
CA LEU A 15 -3.85 6.66 4.99
C LEU A 15 -3.85 5.31 4.25
N LEU A 16 -3.44 5.29 2.99
CA LEU A 16 -3.36 4.07 2.18
C LEU A 16 -2.38 3.07 2.79
N TYR A 17 -1.22 3.53 3.25
CA TYR A 17 -0.24 2.66 3.92
C TYR A 17 -0.84 1.98 5.15
N THR A 18 -1.52 2.74 6.02
CA THR A 18 -2.22 2.19 7.19
C THR A 18 -3.29 1.19 6.77
N ALA A 19 -4.14 1.54 5.80
CA ALA A 19 -5.21 0.65 5.33
C ALA A 19 -4.67 -0.68 4.76
N VAL A 20 -3.56 -0.63 4.01
CA VAL A 20 -2.90 -1.84 3.50
C VAL A 20 -2.31 -2.67 4.63
N CYS A 21 -1.68 -2.03 5.64
CA CYS A 21 -1.18 -2.74 6.81
C CYS A 21 -2.32 -3.43 7.57
N ASP A 22 -3.44 -2.75 7.77
CA ASP A 22 -4.62 -3.29 8.44
C ASP A 22 -5.22 -4.46 7.64
N ALA A 23 -5.28 -4.35 6.32
CA ALA A 23 -5.74 -5.43 5.44
C ALA A 23 -4.85 -6.68 5.52
N ILE A 24 -3.52 -6.50 5.58
CA ILE A 24 -2.57 -7.60 5.77
C ILE A 24 -2.73 -8.23 7.16
N GLN A 25 -2.86 -7.42 8.21
CA GLN A 25 -2.98 -7.89 9.59
C GLN A 25 -4.25 -8.73 9.82
N HIS A 26 -5.35 -8.35 9.17
CA HIS A 26 -6.65 -9.03 9.31
C HIS A 26 -6.98 -9.95 8.12
N TRP A 27 -5.96 -10.33 7.34
CA TRP A 27 -6.13 -11.16 6.15
C TRP A 27 -6.68 -12.57 6.55
N PRO A 28 -7.79 -13.07 5.97
CA PRO A 28 -8.59 -14.18 6.52
C PRO A 28 -8.13 -15.67 6.30
N GLY A 29 -6.89 -15.94 5.93
CA GLY A 29 -6.41 -17.24 5.36
C GLY A 29 -7.02 -17.71 4.01
N SER A 30 -6.21 -18.27 3.10
CA SER A 30 -6.73 -18.97 1.91
C SER A 30 -7.50 -20.21 2.40
N PRO A 31 -8.68 -20.56 1.84
CA PRO A 31 -9.27 -20.11 0.56
C PRO A 31 -10.29 -18.97 0.67
N ALA A 32 -10.49 -18.37 1.84
CA ALA A 32 -11.46 -17.28 2.00
C ALA A 32 -11.12 -16.04 1.14
N ARG A 33 -9.83 -15.87 0.82
CA ARG A 33 -9.30 -14.93 -0.17
C ARG A 33 -8.22 -15.62 -1.03
N PRO A 34 -7.97 -15.16 -2.27
CA PRO A 34 -6.90 -15.70 -3.11
C PRO A 34 -5.51 -15.42 -2.51
N ALA A 35 -4.62 -16.41 -2.48
CA ALA A 35 -3.25 -16.21 -1.98
C ALA A 35 -2.49 -15.10 -2.73
N GLN A 36 -2.78 -14.90 -4.03
CA GLN A 36 -2.22 -13.82 -4.83
C GLN A 36 -2.55 -12.44 -4.26
N GLU A 37 -3.77 -12.25 -3.72
CA GLU A 37 -4.19 -10.99 -3.09
C GLU A 37 -3.27 -10.62 -1.91
N GLN A 38 -2.82 -11.61 -1.13
CA GLN A 38 -1.89 -11.38 -0.01
C GLN A 38 -0.53 -10.91 -0.51
N ILE A 39 -0.01 -11.52 -1.58
CA ILE A 39 1.27 -11.16 -2.20
C ILE A 39 1.21 -9.72 -2.73
N ASP A 40 0.11 -9.39 -3.41
CA ASP A 40 -0.11 -8.06 -3.99
C ASP A 40 -0.22 -6.99 -2.88
N LEU A 41 -0.89 -7.28 -1.76
CA LEU A 41 -0.93 -6.41 -0.59
C LEU A 41 0.46 -6.13 -0.01
N HIS A 42 1.32 -7.15 0.09
CA HIS A 42 2.70 -6.97 0.55
C HIS A 42 3.54 -6.13 -0.43
N ALA A 43 3.33 -6.30 -1.74
CA ALA A 43 3.97 -5.46 -2.75
C ALA A 43 3.51 -4.00 -2.62
N MET A 44 2.20 -3.76 -2.49
CA MET A 44 1.65 -2.42 -2.28
C MET A 44 2.16 -1.77 -0.99
N LYS A 45 2.28 -2.52 0.11
CA LYS A 45 2.87 -2.03 1.36
C LYS A 45 4.29 -1.49 1.13
N SER A 46 5.11 -2.21 0.38
CA SER A 46 6.49 -1.81 0.10
C SER A 46 6.55 -0.53 -0.73
N VAL A 47 5.69 -0.40 -1.75
CA VAL A 47 5.60 0.82 -2.58
C VAL A 47 5.15 2.03 -1.77
N LEU A 48 4.07 1.88 -0.99
CA LEU A 48 3.54 2.96 -0.15
C LEU A 48 4.55 3.37 0.93
N PHE A 49 5.30 2.42 1.49
CA PHE A 49 6.38 2.73 2.43
C PHE A 49 7.49 3.56 1.79
N ALA A 50 7.92 3.20 0.57
CA ALA A 50 8.90 3.99 -0.17
C ALA A 50 8.39 5.43 -0.42
N MET A 51 7.13 5.58 -0.85
CA MET A 51 6.51 6.91 -1.04
C MET A 51 6.48 7.73 0.26
N MET A 52 6.21 7.13 1.42
CA MET A 52 6.26 7.85 2.70
C MET A 52 7.66 8.34 3.04
N LEU A 53 8.71 7.58 2.71
CA LEU A 53 10.10 7.98 2.93
C LEU A 53 10.48 9.17 2.04
N GLU A 54 10.09 9.15 0.76
CA GLU A 54 10.31 10.26 -0.17
C GLU A 54 9.62 11.54 0.34
N LEU A 55 8.34 11.44 0.74
CA LEU A 55 7.61 12.57 1.31
C LEU A 55 8.30 13.15 2.56
N GLN A 56 8.82 12.28 3.44
CA GLN A 56 9.53 12.74 4.63
C GLN A 56 10.85 13.45 4.28
N PHE A 57 11.53 13.04 3.21
CA PHE A 57 12.74 13.68 2.73
C PHE A 57 12.45 15.05 2.10
N GLU A 58 11.35 15.18 1.34
CA GLU A 58 10.93 16.45 0.74
C GLU A 58 10.40 17.48 1.74
N GLU A 59 9.87 17.03 2.89
CA GLU A 59 9.41 17.91 3.98
C GLU A 59 10.58 18.56 4.78
N GLN A 60 11.85 18.21 4.52
CA GLN A 60 13.06 18.76 5.17
C GLN A 60 13.67 19.96 4.44
#